data_AF-A0A1J5PFL9-F1
#
_entry.id   AF-A0A1J5PFL9-F1
#
_cell.length_a   1.000
_cell.length_b   1.000
_cell.length_c   1.000
_cell.angle_alpha   90.00
_cell.angle_beta   90.00
_cell.angle_gamma   90.00
#
_symmetry.space_group_name_H-M   'P 1'
#
loop_
_entity.id
_entity.type
_entity.pdbx_description
1 polymer ?
#
loop_
_entity_poly.entity_id
_entity_poly.type
_entity_poly.pdbx_seq_one_letter_code
_entity_poly.pdbx_strand_id
1 'polypeptide(L)' 'MCAGACYWAGIGAMVFGLTEKRLAELTGDNPENLTLDLDCRTVFGAGRRHVEVRGPFASLEAEIVEGHKGFW' A
#
# COMPACT_ATOMS: atom_id res chain seq x y z
N MET A 1 8.39 0.64 -4.63
CA MET A 1 8.82 1.91 -5.27
C MET A 1 8.24 3.14 -4.57
N CYS A 2 6.91 3.29 -4.51
CA CYS A 2 6.23 4.51 -4.03
C CYS A 2 6.60 4.93 -2.60
N ALA A 3 6.77 3.98 -1.66
CA ALA A 3 7.22 4.29 -0.30
C ALA A 3 8.61 4.98 -0.30
N GLY A 4 9.54 4.54 -1.14
CA GLY A 4 10.87 5.17 -1.26
C GLY A 4 10.78 6.59 -1.83
N ALA A 5 9.94 6.80 -2.85
CA ALA A 5 9.69 8.12 -3.42
C ALA A 5 9.07 9.07 -2.37
N CYS A 6 8.08 8.61 -1.62
CA CYS A 6 7.46 9.32 -0.51
C CYS A 6 8.49 9.77 0.54
N TYR A 7 9.37 8.86 0.96
CA TYR A 7 10.46 9.15 1.89
C TYR A 7 11.39 10.24 1.38
N TRP A 8 11.89 10.11 0.14
CA TRP A 8 12.83 11.06 -0.45
C TRP A 8 12.22 12.43 -0.73
N ALA A 9 10.94 12.46 -1.09
CA ALA A 9 10.19 13.71 -1.32
C ALA A 9 9.91 14.52 -0.05
N GLY A 10 10.15 13.98 1.16
CA GLY A 10 9.86 14.72 2.39
C GLY A 10 8.42 14.62 2.88
N ILE A 11 7.65 13.68 2.35
CA ILE A 11 6.27 13.47 2.82
C ILE A 11 6.31 12.85 4.22
N GLY A 12 5.65 13.52 5.18
CA GLY A 12 5.73 13.15 6.59
C GLY A 12 4.72 12.09 7.04
N ALA A 13 3.67 11.83 6.26
CA ALA A 13 2.63 10.87 6.61
C ALA A 13 2.10 10.12 5.38
N MET A 14 1.85 8.83 5.54
CA MET A 14 1.23 7.94 4.57
C MET A 14 -0.02 7.31 5.19
N VAL A 15 -1.15 7.48 4.52
CA VAL A 15 -2.43 6.87 4.88
C VAL A 15 -2.82 5.95 3.74
N PHE A 16 -3.16 4.69 4.04
CA PHE A 16 -3.50 3.72 3.01
C PHE A 16 -4.72 2.88 3.37
N GLY A 17 -5.39 2.40 2.33
CA GLY A 17 -6.66 1.66 2.41
C GLY A 17 -6.50 0.14 2.51
N LEU A 18 -5.75 -0.44 1.58
CA LEU A 18 -5.47 -1.88 1.50
C LEU A 18 -3.97 -2.14 1.60
N THR A 19 -3.58 -3.26 2.20
CA THR A 19 -2.21 -3.74 2.16
C THR A 19 -1.89 -4.33 0.79
N GLU A 20 -0.61 -4.37 0.40
CA GLU A 20 -0.18 -5.07 -0.82
C GLU A 20 -0.61 -6.54 -0.81
N LYS A 21 -0.52 -7.21 0.34
CA LYS A 21 -1.05 -8.56 0.52
C LYS A 21 -2.54 -8.67 0.19
N ARG A 22 -3.38 -7.77 0.72
CA ARG A 22 -4.82 -7.79 0.46
C ARG A 22 -5.13 -7.46 -1.00
N LEU A 23 -4.35 -6.55 -1.59
CA LEU A 23 -4.45 -6.23 -3.00
C LEU A 23 -4.08 -7.42 -3.89
N ALA A 24 -3.05 -8.19 -3.52
CA ALA A 24 -2.63 -9.40 -4.22
C ALA A 24 -3.75 -10.46 -4.29
N GLU A 25 -4.57 -10.57 -3.23
CA GLU A 25 -5.75 -11.45 -3.23
C GLU A 25 -6.83 -10.99 -4.22
N LEU A 26 -6.92 -9.68 -4.52
CA LEU A 26 -7.85 -9.13 -5.49
C LEU A 26 -7.33 -9.26 -6.93
N THR A 27 -6.01 -9.12 -7.12
CA THR A 27 -5.37 -9.14 -8.44
C THR A 27 -5.09 -10.55 -8.93
N GLY A 28 -4.86 -11.51 -8.04
CA GLY A 28 -4.52 -12.89 -8.39
C GLY A 28 -3.27 -12.97 -9.27
N ASP A 29 -3.32 -13.81 -10.31
CA ASP A 29 -2.23 -14.01 -11.27
C ASP A 29 -2.29 -13.03 -12.46
N ASN A 30 -2.81 -11.81 -12.26
CA ASN A 30 -2.88 -10.81 -13.33
C ASN A 30 -1.46 -10.50 -13.88
N PRO A 31 -1.20 -10.75 -15.18
CA PRO A 31 0.14 -10.59 -15.77
C PRO A 31 0.59 -9.13 -15.88
N GLU A 32 -0.34 -8.17 -15.85
CA GLU A 32 -0.06 -6.74 -15.89
C GLU A 32 0.25 -6.17 -14.49
N ASN A 33 -0.17 -6.85 -13.42
CA ASN A 33 0.05 -6.41 -12.05
C ASN A 33 0.75 -7.46 -11.17
N LEU A 34 2.06 -7.57 -11.35
CA LEU A 34 2.96 -8.40 -10.54
C LEU A 34 3.09 -7.83 -9.12
N THR A 35 2.08 -8.11 -8.29
CA THR A 35 1.95 -7.50 -6.96
C THR A 35 3.09 -7.98 -6.04
N LEU A 36 3.83 -7.03 -5.47
CA LEU A 36 4.93 -7.28 -4.54
C LEU A 36 4.45 -7.07 -3.10
N ASP A 37 4.34 -8.15 -2.32
CA ASP A 37 3.98 -8.09 -0.90
C ASP A 37 5.16 -7.55 -0.05
N LEU A 38 5.34 -6.22 -0.07
CA LEU A 38 6.34 -5.50 0.72
C LEU A 38 5.68 -4.33 1.47
N ASP A 39 5.64 -4.43 2.80
CA ASP A 39 5.13 -3.33 3.64
C ASP A 39 6.01 -2.06 3.49
N CYS A 40 5.36 -0.92 3.27
CA CYS A 40 6.00 0.39 3.22
C CYS A 40 6.81 0.73 4.49
N ARG A 41 6.41 0.21 5.66
CA ARG A 41 7.10 0.38 6.95
C ARG A 41 8.51 -0.21 6.91
N THR A 42 8.73 -1.30 6.18
CA THR A 42 10.06 -1.87 5.96
C THR A 42 10.95 -0.89 5.21
N VAL A 43 10.41 -0.24 4.17
CA VAL A 43 11.14 0.76 3.38
C VAL A 43 11.43 2.01 4.21
N PHE A 44 10.43 2.54 4.93
CA PHE A 44 10.61 3.71 5.79
C PHE A 44 11.58 3.43 6.95
N GLY A 45 11.54 2.22 7.52
CA GLY A 45 12.42 1.79 8.62
C GLY A 45 13.91 1.68 8.24
N ALA A 46 14.23 1.63 6.95
CA ALA A 46 15.62 1.72 6.48
C ALA A 46 16.18 3.16 6.52
N GLY A 47 15.31 4.16 6.72
CA GLY A 47 15.67 5.57 6.75
C GLY A 47 15.86 6.14 8.16
N ARG A 48 16.33 7.40 8.22
CA ARG A 48 16.47 8.17 9.48
C ARG A 48 15.30 9.11 9.76
N ARG A 49 14.54 9.51 8.72
CA ARG A 49 13.37 10.37 8.85
C ARG A 49 12.17 9.53 9.30
N HIS A 50 11.45 10.00 10.31
CA HIS A 50 10.17 9.40 10.68
C HIS A 50 9.11 9.74 9.62
N VAL A 51 8.43 8.71 9.11
CA VAL A 51 7.24 8.83 8.28
C VAL A 51 6.11 8.15 9.05
N GLU A 52 5.06 8.90 9.36
CA GLU A 52 3.90 8.35 10.06
C GLU A 52 3.09 7.48 9.10
N VAL A 53 2.79 6.23 9.48
CA VAL A 53 2.02 5.31 8.63
C VAL A 53 0.72 4.93 9.32
N ARG A 54 -0.41 5.28 8.70
CA ARG A 54 -1.77 5.02 9.20
C ARG A 54 -2.52 4.09 8.25
N GLY A 55 -3.19 3.09 8.81
CA GLY A 55 -3.95 2.09 8.08
C GLY A 55 -3.31 0.69 8.08
N PRO A 56 -4.01 -0.31 7.51
CA PRO A 56 -5.31 -0.17 6.85
C PRO A 56 -6.45 0.11 7.86
N PHE A 57 -7.57 0.65 7.37
CA PHE A 57 -8.75 0.94 8.21
C PHE A 57 -9.83 -0.10 7.92
N ALA A 58 -10.01 -1.05 8.84
CA ALA A 58 -10.94 -2.17 8.65
C ALA A 58 -12.39 -1.72 8.36
N SER A 59 -12.83 -0.61 8.94
CA SER A 59 -14.18 -0.05 8.70
C SER A 59 -14.40 0.44 7.27
N LEU A 60 -13.33 0.71 6.52
CA LEU A 60 -13.39 1.20 5.13
C LEU A 60 -13.06 0.11 4.11
N GLU A 61 -12.60 -1.08 4.55
CA GLU A 61 -12.09 -2.10 3.63
C GLU A 61 -13.14 -2.51 2.59
N ALA A 62 -14.38 -2.77 3.02
CA ALA A 62 -15.45 -3.21 2.11
C ALA A 62 -15.74 -2.19 0.99
N GLU A 63 -15.77 -0.90 1.33
CA GLU A 63 -15.98 0.19 0.37
C GLU A 63 -14.82 0.30 -0.62
N ILE A 64 -13.58 0.19 -0.13
CA ILE A 64 -12.39 0.27 -0.97
C ILE A 64 -12.32 -0.94 -1.92
N VAL A 65 -12.59 -2.14 -1.43
CA VAL A 65 -12.62 -3.38 -2.24
C VAL A 65 -13.65 -3.30 -3.36
N GLU A 66 -14.80 -2.64 -3.14
CA GLU A 66 -15.81 -2.47 -4.19
C GLU A 66 -15.23 -1.75 -5.43
N GLY A 67 -14.40 -0.73 -5.21
CA GLY A 67 -13.74 0.01 -6.29
C GLY A 67 -12.73 -0.81 -7.11
N HIS A 68 -12.32 -1.97 -6.61
CA HIS A 68 -11.41 -2.89 -7.29
C HIS A 68 -12.12 -4.01 -8.07
N LYS A 69 -13.43 -4.18 -7.91
CA LYS A 69 -14.17 -5.28 -8.56
C LYS A 69 -14.24 -5.09 -10.07
N GLY A 70 -13.83 -6.12 -10.80
CA GLY A 70 -13.88 -6.16 -12.27
C GLY A 70 -12.85 -5.28 -12.98
N PHE A 71 -11.90 -4.69 -12.24
CA PHE A 71 -10.80 -3.90 -12.80
C PHE A 71 -9.56 -4.75 -13.08
N TRP A 72 -9.22 -5.64 -12.15
CA TRP A 72 -8.04 -6.51 -12.22
C TRP A 72 -8.29 -7.76 -13.08
#